data_AF-A0A9D5L5Q9-F1
#
_entry.id   AF-A0A9D5L5Q9-F1
#
_cell.length_a   1.000
_cell.length_b   1.000
_cell.length_c   1.000
_cell.angle_alpha   90.00
_cell.angle_beta   90.00
_cell.angle_gamma   90.00
#
_symmetry.space_group_name_H-M   'P 1'
#
loop_
_entity.id
_entity.type
_entity.pdbx_description
1 polymer ?
#
loop_
_entity_poly.entity_id
_entity_poly.type
_entity_poly.pdbx_seq_one_letter_code
_entity_poly.pdbx_strand_id
1 'polypeptide(L)'
;MSRYILSLLLLLGAATVSAQMTPRSVVMTAPEKVQLTIDSSTMLDMLDYFDNGVARTMKNKTGEDAVITAMSPWDITIQTGEARSLTMAILPYGKSEIIMVIDRVDTPAPDAVISFYDSRWNAFDTRKMLAMPALADWIGKVTPERRAEIENALPFLMVNAIYDPSTKVLTFTPQLGDYIATEDADMLKAAIKPQLDYVWNGKSFKPVKK
;
A
#
# COMPACT_ATOMS: atom_id res chain seq x y z
N MET A 1 -37.90 47.74 -35.55
CA MET A 1 -37.37 46.79 -36.56
C MET A 1 -35.85 46.82 -36.42
N SER A 2 -35.08 45.84 -35.98
CA SER A 2 -35.21 44.40 -35.72
C SER A 2 -34.29 44.10 -34.50
N ARG A 3 -34.80 43.73 -33.32
CA ARG A 3 -35.12 42.35 -32.87
C ARG A 3 -33.88 41.43 -32.73
N TYR A 4 -33.46 41.28 -31.47
CA TYR A 4 -32.68 40.17 -30.88
C TYR A 4 -31.21 39.99 -31.31
N ILE A 5 -30.30 40.57 -30.53
CA ILE A 5 -29.02 39.88 -30.23
C ILE A 5 -29.02 39.62 -28.72
N LEU A 6 -29.85 38.66 -28.35
CA LEU A 6 -29.75 37.92 -27.10
C LEU A 6 -29.03 36.61 -27.48
N SER A 7 -27.70 36.59 -27.34
CA SER A 7 -26.92 35.36 -27.53
C SER A 7 -25.90 35.24 -26.39
N LEU A 8 -26.42 34.68 -25.29
CA LEU A 8 -25.78 33.70 -24.42
C LEU A 8 -24.39 34.04 -23.83
N LEU A 9 -24.41 34.26 -22.52
CA LEU A 9 -23.33 33.86 -21.62
C LEU A 9 -22.82 32.47 -22.02
N LEU A 10 -21.58 32.37 -22.51
CA LEU A 10 -20.76 31.19 -22.27
C LEU A 10 -19.76 31.57 -21.19
N LEU A 11 -20.18 31.38 -19.93
CA LEU A 11 -19.23 31.14 -18.85
C LEU A 11 -18.49 29.85 -19.23
N LEU A 12 -17.32 30.00 -19.86
CA LEU A 12 -16.37 28.91 -20.03
C LEU A 12 -15.76 28.64 -18.66
N GLY A 13 -16.55 28.03 -17.77
CA GLY A 13 -16.02 27.35 -16.60
C GLY A 13 -15.21 26.19 -17.12
N ALA A 14 -13.90 26.39 -17.29
CA ALA A 14 -12.96 25.28 -17.41
C ALA A 14 -13.07 24.50 -16.09
N ALA A 15 -13.98 23.52 -16.06
CA ALA A 15 -13.89 22.45 -15.10
C ALA A 15 -12.56 21.78 -15.40
N THR A 16 -11.52 22.13 -14.63
CA THR A 16 -10.29 21.37 -14.60
C THR A 16 -10.68 20.00 -14.07
N VAL A 17 -11.03 19.10 -14.98
CA VAL A 17 -11.07 17.67 -14.68
C VAL A 17 -9.62 17.34 -14.34
N SER A 18 -9.34 17.20 -13.05
CA SER A 18 -8.09 16.60 -12.60
C SER A 18 -8.00 15.26 -13.32
N ALA A 19 -6.96 15.06 -14.12
CA ALA A 19 -6.73 13.76 -14.75
C ALA A 19 -6.71 12.71 -13.63
N GLN A 20 -7.59 11.72 -13.74
CA GLN A 20 -7.67 10.65 -12.77
C GLN A 20 -6.44 9.77 -12.92
N MET A 21 -5.79 9.43 -11.80
CA MET A 21 -4.69 8.48 -11.81
C MET A 21 -5.21 7.11 -12.22
N THR A 22 -4.39 6.39 -12.98
CA THR A 22 -4.56 4.96 -13.26
C THR A 22 -3.35 4.20 -12.74
N PRO A 23 -3.47 2.91 -12.36
CA PRO A 23 -2.32 2.15 -11.89
C PRO A 23 -1.16 2.10 -12.89
N ARG A 24 -1.46 2.08 -14.20
CA ARG A 24 -0.44 2.22 -15.26
C ARG A 24 0.30 3.57 -15.18
N SER A 25 -0.43 4.67 -15.05
CA SER A 25 0.19 6.00 -14.94
C SER A 25 1.03 6.14 -13.67
N VAL A 26 0.57 5.53 -12.57
CA VAL A 26 1.29 5.54 -11.29
C VAL A 26 2.61 4.80 -11.45
N VAL A 27 2.58 3.54 -11.90
CA VAL A 27 3.82 2.76 -12.01
C VAL A 27 4.82 3.36 -13.00
N MET A 28 4.35 3.92 -14.12
CA MET A 28 5.22 4.53 -15.14
C MET A 28 5.86 5.84 -14.69
N THR A 29 5.25 6.55 -13.72
CA THR A 29 5.77 7.81 -13.19
C THR A 29 6.51 7.64 -11.87
N ALA A 30 6.55 6.41 -11.33
CA ALA A 30 7.21 6.12 -10.06
C ALA A 30 8.70 6.50 -10.12
N PRO A 31 9.18 7.39 -9.23
CA PRO A 31 10.56 7.81 -9.22
C PRO A 31 11.45 6.72 -8.61
N GLU A 32 12.75 6.76 -8.94
CA GLU A 32 13.73 5.78 -8.47
C GLU A 32 13.80 5.65 -6.94
N LYS A 33 13.47 6.71 -6.19
CA LYS A 33 13.39 6.69 -4.72
C LYS A 33 12.34 5.72 -4.14
N VAL A 34 11.35 5.30 -4.93
CA VAL A 34 10.38 4.25 -4.57
C VAL A 34 10.99 2.86 -4.76
N GLN A 35 12.22 2.79 -5.28
CA GLN A 35 13.05 1.59 -5.42
C GLN A 35 12.36 0.48 -6.21
N LEU A 36 11.62 0.85 -7.26
CA LEU A 36 10.98 -0.09 -8.16
C LEU A 36 12.00 -0.96 -8.93
N THR A 37 13.25 -0.49 -8.99
CA THR A 37 14.40 -1.09 -9.71
C THR A 37 14.14 -1.49 -11.17
N ILE A 38 13.01 -1.10 -11.75
CA ILE A 38 12.63 -1.37 -13.14
C ILE A 38 12.70 -0.06 -13.93
N ASP A 39 13.37 -0.06 -15.07
CA ASP A 39 13.38 1.08 -15.99
C ASP A 39 12.06 1.19 -16.78
N SER A 40 11.80 2.38 -17.33
CA SER A 40 10.52 2.67 -17.98
C SER A 40 10.23 1.80 -19.21
N SER A 41 11.23 1.41 -19.99
CA SER A 41 11.04 0.50 -21.14
C SER A 41 10.65 -0.90 -20.68
N THR A 42 11.38 -1.44 -19.70
CA THR A 42 11.05 -2.75 -19.13
C THR A 42 9.67 -2.75 -18.47
N MET A 43 9.29 -1.68 -17.78
CA MET A 43 7.95 -1.54 -17.22
C MET A 43 6.86 -1.53 -18.30
N LEU A 44 7.10 -0.83 -19.41
CA LEU A 44 6.16 -0.80 -20.53
C LEU A 44 5.97 -2.20 -21.13
N ASP A 45 7.06 -2.95 -21.34
CA ASP A 45 6.99 -4.34 -21.80
C ASP A 45 6.22 -5.23 -20.82
N MET A 46 6.47 -5.10 -19.51
CA MET A 46 5.75 -5.85 -18.47
C MET A 46 4.25 -5.56 -18.48
N LEU A 47 3.87 -4.30 -18.66
CA LEU A 47 2.48 -3.88 -18.77
C LEU A 47 1.80 -4.48 -20.01
N ASP A 48 2.50 -4.50 -21.15
CA ASP A 48 2.00 -5.12 -22.38
C ASP A 48 1.85 -6.65 -22.22
N TYR A 49 2.80 -7.32 -21.56
CA TYR A 49 2.68 -8.76 -21.28
C TYR A 49 1.48 -9.06 -20.37
N PHE A 50 1.28 -8.27 -19.32
CA PHE A 50 0.15 -8.43 -18.41
C PHE A 50 -1.20 -8.29 -19.15
N ASP A 51 -1.37 -7.26 -19.98
CA ASP A 51 -2.61 -7.01 -20.72
C ASP A 51 -2.95 -8.15 -21.70
N ASN A 52 -1.93 -8.80 -22.24
CA ASN A 52 -2.09 -9.93 -23.14
C ASN A 52 -2.19 -11.29 -22.41
N GLY A 53 -2.26 -11.28 -21.07
CA GLY A 53 -2.34 -12.50 -20.26
C GLY A 53 -1.08 -13.38 -20.33
N VAL A 54 0.05 -12.79 -20.68
CA VAL A 54 1.32 -13.50 -20.82
C VAL A 54 2.08 -13.45 -19.49
N ALA A 55 2.22 -14.60 -18.85
CA ALA A 55 3.05 -14.75 -17.66
C ALA A 55 4.54 -14.75 -18.05
N ARG A 56 5.14 -13.56 -18.14
CA ARG A 56 6.55 -13.36 -18.46
C ARG A 56 7.24 -12.49 -17.41
N THR A 57 8.37 -12.99 -16.93
CA THR A 57 9.28 -12.24 -16.07
C THR A 57 10.26 -11.43 -16.91
N MET A 58 10.63 -10.25 -16.42
CA MET A 58 11.67 -9.38 -16.98
C MET A 58 12.79 -9.19 -15.96
N LYS A 59 13.98 -8.82 -16.41
CA LYS A 59 15.08 -8.50 -15.50
C LYS A 59 14.99 -7.05 -15.06
N ASN A 60 15.05 -6.81 -13.75
CA ASN A 60 15.18 -5.47 -13.20
C ASN A 60 16.65 -4.99 -13.28
N LYS A 61 16.94 -3.75 -12.85
CA LYS A 61 18.28 -3.16 -12.82
C LYS A 61 19.28 -3.93 -11.95
N THR A 62 18.82 -4.73 -10.99
CA THR A 62 19.68 -5.56 -10.12
C THR A 62 19.93 -6.95 -10.69
N GLY A 63 19.32 -7.30 -11.82
CA GLY A 63 19.42 -8.62 -12.46
C GLY A 63 18.45 -9.67 -11.91
N GLU A 64 17.58 -9.28 -10.99
CA GLU A 64 16.53 -10.13 -10.43
C GLU A 64 15.29 -10.15 -11.34
N ASP A 65 14.47 -11.18 -11.19
CA ASP A 65 13.22 -11.30 -11.93
C ASP A 65 12.17 -10.33 -11.39
N ALA A 66 11.43 -9.70 -12.30
CA ALA A 66 10.31 -8.83 -12.00
C ALA A 66 9.10 -9.18 -12.86
N VAL A 67 7.90 -9.11 -12.26
CA VAL A 67 6.64 -9.42 -12.94
C VAL A 67 5.48 -8.67 -12.28
N ILE A 68 4.52 -8.21 -13.09
CA ILE A 68 3.24 -7.69 -12.57
C ILE A 68 2.38 -8.90 -12.20
N THR A 69 2.03 -9.03 -10.93
CA THR A 69 1.28 -10.18 -10.42
C THR A 69 -0.21 -9.90 -10.31
N ALA A 70 -0.59 -8.63 -10.16
CA ALA A 70 -1.99 -8.22 -10.12
C ALA A 70 -2.14 -6.76 -10.58
N MET A 71 -3.27 -6.45 -11.20
CA MET A 71 -3.68 -5.08 -11.50
C MET A 71 -5.21 -5.00 -11.52
N SER A 72 -5.74 -3.97 -10.86
CA SER A 72 -7.16 -3.60 -10.89
C SER A 72 -7.30 -2.15 -11.39
N PRO A 73 -8.51 -1.56 -11.40
CA PRO A 73 -8.64 -0.12 -11.64
C PRO A 73 -8.00 0.76 -10.56
N TRP A 74 -7.70 0.21 -9.38
CA TRP A 74 -7.29 0.97 -8.20
C TRP A 74 -5.89 0.65 -7.70
N ASP A 75 -5.31 -0.47 -8.12
CA ASP A 75 -3.97 -0.88 -7.67
C ASP A 75 -3.22 -1.70 -8.72
N ILE A 76 -1.91 -1.79 -8.51
CA ILE A 76 -1.00 -2.66 -9.24
C ILE A 76 0.00 -3.26 -8.24
N THR A 77 0.25 -4.56 -8.36
CA THR A 77 1.26 -5.28 -7.58
C THR A 77 2.33 -5.83 -8.49
N ILE A 78 3.58 -5.57 -8.12
CA ILE A 78 4.77 -6.00 -8.85
C ILE A 78 5.62 -6.80 -7.89
N GLN A 79 5.98 -8.01 -8.29
CA GLN A 79 7.02 -8.77 -7.62
C GLN A 79 8.38 -8.36 -8.20
N THR A 80 9.35 -8.05 -7.34
CA THR A 80 10.69 -7.60 -7.70
C THR A 80 11.71 -8.44 -6.93
N GLY A 81 12.16 -9.55 -7.51
CA GLY A 81 12.93 -10.58 -6.84
C GLY A 81 12.06 -11.63 -6.15
N GLU A 82 12.72 -12.63 -5.55
CA GLU A 82 12.03 -13.78 -4.96
C GLU A 82 11.19 -13.40 -3.73
N ALA A 83 11.70 -12.47 -2.93
CA ALA A 83 11.16 -12.17 -1.60
C ALA A 83 10.65 -10.74 -1.44
N ARG A 84 10.45 -9.96 -2.51
CA ARG A 84 9.95 -8.58 -2.40
C ARG A 84 8.83 -8.29 -3.38
N SER A 85 7.80 -7.60 -2.89
CA SER A 85 6.71 -7.09 -3.70
C SER A 85 6.35 -5.64 -3.37
N LEU A 86 5.97 -4.89 -4.39
CA LEU A 86 5.50 -3.51 -4.30
C LEU A 86 4.06 -3.44 -4.78
N THR A 87 3.16 -2.99 -3.92
CA THR A 87 1.77 -2.67 -4.29
C THR A 87 1.57 -1.17 -4.28
N MET A 88 1.15 -0.59 -5.40
CA MET A 88 0.81 0.81 -5.52
C MET A 88 -0.71 0.95 -5.67
N ALA A 89 -1.38 1.52 -4.67
CA ALA A 89 -2.82 1.71 -4.62
C ALA A 89 -3.20 3.19 -4.70
N ILE A 90 -4.23 3.50 -5.47
CA ILE A 90 -4.80 4.83 -5.63
C ILE A 90 -5.92 5.01 -4.60
N LEU A 91 -5.80 6.04 -3.77
CA LEU A 91 -6.77 6.35 -2.73
C LEU A 91 -7.47 7.70 -3.00
N PRO A 92 -8.80 7.78 -2.84
CA PRO A 92 -9.51 9.05 -2.95
C PRO A 92 -9.13 9.96 -1.77
N TYR A 93 -8.81 11.22 -2.05
CA TYR A 93 -8.39 12.23 -1.07
C TYR A 93 -9.06 13.58 -1.36
N GLY A 94 -10.26 13.78 -0.82
CA GLY A 94 -11.07 14.97 -1.13
C GLY A 94 -11.47 15.01 -2.61
N LYS A 95 -11.05 16.05 -3.34
CA LYS A 95 -11.24 16.19 -4.80
C LYS A 95 -10.03 15.69 -5.61
N SER A 96 -9.03 15.16 -4.94
CA SER A 96 -7.80 14.64 -5.51
C SER A 96 -7.65 13.16 -5.21
N GLU A 97 -6.58 12.57 -5.73
CA GLU A 97 -6.17 11.21 -5.44
C GLU A 97 -4.73 11.23 -4.91
N ILE A 98 -4.39 10.24 -4.09
CA ILE A 98 -3.05 10.01 -3.58
C ILE A 98 -2.63 8.57 -3.89
N ILE A 99 -1.33 8.31 -3.79
CA ILE A 99 -0.73 7.00 -4.01
C ILE A 99 -0.31 6.45 -2.65
N MET A 100 -0.78 5.26 -2.30
CA MET A 100 -0.23 4.45 -1.23
C MET A 100 0.71 3.40 -1.83
N VAL A 101 1.89 3.26 -1.26
CA VAL A 101 2.84 2.19 -1.62
C VAL A 101 3.02 1.28 -0.42
N ILE A 102 2.78 -0.01 -0.63
CA ILE A 102 3.10 -1.09 0.30
C ILE A 102 4.32 -1.81 -0.27
N ASP A 103 5.47 -1.68 0.39
CA ASP A 103 6.71 -2.38 0.07
C ASP A 103 6.88 -3.53 1.05
N ARG A 104 6.72 -4.76 0.56
CA ARG A 104 6.70 -5.97 1.37
C ARG A 104 7.91 -6.82 1.08
N VAL A 105 8.59 -7.29 2.11
CA VAL A 105 9.64 -8.31 2.05
C VAL A 105 9.16 -9.56 2.76
N ASP A 106 9.37 -10.74 2.19
CA ASP A 106 8.84 -12.02 2.67
C ASP A 106 9.83 -12.85 3.50
N THR A 107 11.10 -12.41 3.61
CA THR A 107 12.15 -13.12 4.34
C THR A 107 12.77 -12.27 5.45
N PRO A 108 13.01 -12.84 6.66
CA PRO A 108 12.72 -14.21 7.09
C PRO A 108 11.22 -14.48 7.38
N ALA A 109 10.40 -13.43 7.47
CA ALA A 109 8.94 -13.52 7.46
C ALA A 109 8.36 -12.25 6.82
N PRO A 110 7.09 -12.25 6.37
CA PRO A 110 6.46 -11.08 5.75
C PRO A 110 6.47 -9.82 6.63
N ASP A 111 7.12 -8.77 6.15
CA ASP A 111 7.12 -7.46 6.78
C ASP A 111 6.89 -6.37 5.73
N ALA A 112 6.08 -5.38 6.05
CA ALA A 112 5.65 -4.37 5.11
C ALA A 112 5.85 -2.94 5.62
N VAL A 113 6.43 -2.11 4.75
CA VAL A 113 6.54 -0.66 4.95
C VAL A 113 5.52 0.04 4.08
N ILE A 114 4.80 1.01 4.68
CA ILE A 114 3.75 1.76 3.99
C ILE A 114 4.13 3.22 3.88
N SER A 115 3.99 3.78 2.69
CA SER A 115 4.25 5.19 2.40
C SER A 115 3.15 5.80 1.52
N PHE A 116 3.04 7.12 1.56
CA PHE A 116 1.97 7.86 0.87
C PHE A 116 2.55 9.03 0.09
N TYR A 117 2.03 9.26 -1.12
CA TYR A 117 2.50 10.31 -2.02
C TYR A 117 1.36 11.04 -2.72
N ASP A 118 1.58 12.30 -3.09
CA ASP A 118 0.72 12.99 -4.05
C ASP A 118 0.96 12.48 -5.49
N SER A 119 0.17 12.95 -6.46
CA SER A 119 0.32 12.58 -7.88
C SER A 119 1.64 13.02 -8.52
N ARG A 120 2.44 13.85 -7.83
CA ARG A 120 3.78 14.27 -8.24
C ARG A 120 4.86 13.59 -7.42
N TRP A 121 4.52 12.52 -6.70
CA TRP A 121 5.41 11.76 -5.85
C TRP A 121 6.05 12.54 -4.70
N ASN A 122 5.40 13.61 -4.22
CA ASN A 122 5.78 14.27 -2.97
C ASN A 122 5.26 13.45 -1.80
N ALA A 123 6.15 13.09 -0.86
CA ALA A 123 5.79 12.26 0.28
C ALA A 123 4.87 13.01 1.24
N PHE A 124 3.82 12.34 1.72
CA PHE A 124 3.08 12.75 2.91
C PHE A 124 3.80 12.28 4.17
N ASP A 125 3.48 12.93 5.30
CA ASP A 125 3.85 12.39 6.60
C ASP A 125 3.00 11.15 6.89
N THR A 126 3.60 9.96 6.74
CA THR A 126 2.93 8.67 6.93
C THR A 126 2.16 8.62 8.24
N ARG A 127 2.69 9.18 9.34
CA ARG A 127 2.03 9.15 10.65
C ARG A 127 0.69 9.89 10.68
N LYS A 128 0.48 10.86 9.79
CA LYS A 128 -0.80 11.56 9.63
C LYS A 128 -1.80 10.76 8.79
N MET A 129 -1.29 9.93 7.89
CA MET A 129 -2.10 9.12 6.97
C MET A 129 -2.49 7.79 7.60
N LEU A 130 -1.59 7.21 8.39
CA LEU A 130 -1.70 5.91 9.03
C LEU A 130 -0.85 5.91 10.31
N ALA A 131 -1.51 5.75 11.46
CA ALA A 131 -0.81 5.40 12.68
C ALA A 131 -0.54 3.90 12.62
N MET A 132 0.71 3.52 12.39
CA MET A 132 1.11 2.10 12.38
C MET A 132 0.77 1.45 13.74
N PRO A 133 0.23 0.21 13.76
CA PRO A 133 -0.08 -0.47 15.00
C PRO A 133 1.15 -0.62 15.89
N ALA A 134 1.05 -0.18 17.14
CA ALA A 134 2.04 -0.46 18.17
C ALA A 134 1.74 -1.80 18.84
N LEU A 135 2.71 -2.38 19.55
CA LEU A 135 2.51 -3.63 20.31
C LEU A 135 1.26 -3.59 21.22
N ALA A 136 0.97 -2.43 21.82
CA ALA A 136 -0.22 -2.23 22.65
C ALA A 136 -1.55 -2.46 21.91
N ASP A 137 -1.61 -2.18 20.60
CA ASP A 137 -2.81 -2.39 19.79
C ASP A 137 -3.08 -3.89 19.58
N TRP A 138 -2.01 -4.68 19.50
CA TRP A 138 -2.03 -6.13 19.32
C TRP A 138 -2.43 -6.88 20.59
N ILE A 139 -1.89 -6.49 21.75
CA ILE A 139 -2.09 -7.23 23.01
C ILE A 139 -3.26 -6.69 23.85
N GLY A 140 -3.71 -5.46 23.55
CA GLY A 140 -4.77 -4.80 24.32
C GLY A 140 -4.34 -4.43 25.74
N LYS A 141 -5.29 -4.51 26.68
CA LYS A 141 -5.05 -4.19 28.09
C LYS A 141 -4.58 -5.44 28.83
N VAL A 142 -3.34 -5.43 29.29
CA VAL A 142 -2.70 -6.48 30.11
C VAL A 142 -2.03 -5.85 31.33
N THR A 143 -1.67 -6.64 32.34
CA THR A 143 -0.91 -6.15 33.49
C THR A 143 0.51 -5.72 33.08
N PRO A 144 1.20 -4.86 33.84
CA PRO A 144 2.58 -4.47 33.55
C PRO A 144 3.54 -5.66 33.46
N GLU A 145 3.36 -6.67 34.31
CA GLU A 145 4.20 -7.87 34.35
C GLU A 145 4.00 -8.68 33.07
N ARG A 146 2.75 -8.88 32.65
CA ARG A 146 2.43 -9.59 31.42
C ARG A 146 2.90 -8.83 30.17
N ARG A 147 2.83 -7.50 30.19
CA ARG A 147 3.39 -6.66 29.12
C ARG A 147 4.90 -6.87 29.00
N ALA A 148 5.62 -6.80 30.12
CA ALA A 148 7.08 -6.98 30.12
C ALA A 148 7.49 -8.38 29.65
N GLU A 149 6.73 -9.41 30.03
CA GLU A 149 6.93 -10.79 29.53
C GLU A 149 6.80 -10.85 28.00
N ILE A 150 5.75 -10.25 27.43
CA ILE A 150 5.54 -10.21 25.97
C ILE A 150 6.63 -9.40 25.27
N GLU A 151 7.01 -8.23 25.82
CA GLU A 151 8.06 -7.38 25.25
C GLU A 151 9.44 -8.07 25.24
N ASN A 152 9.73 -8.88 26.26
CA ASN A 152 10.96 -9.67 26.33
C ASN A 152 10.97 -10.83 25.31
N ALA A 153 9.84 -11.52 25.17
CA ALA A 153 9.67 -12.63 24.23
C ALA A 153 9.58 -12.18 22.77
N LEU A 154 9.18 -10.92 22.53
CA LEU A 154 8.95 -10.36 21.20
C LEU A 154 9.57 -8.96 21.08
N PRO A 155 10.90 -8.84 20.91
CA PRO A 155 11.58 -7.55 20.83
C PRO A 155 11.18 -6.74 19.59
N PHE A 156 10.80 -7.41 18.51
CA PHE A 156 10.21 -6.80 17.32
C PHE A 156 9.12 -7.70 16.74
N LEU A 157 8.13 -7.09 16.10
CA LEU A 157 7.02 -7.78 15.46
C LEU A 157 7.03 -7.47 13.96
N MET A 158 7.29 -8.49 13.14
CA MET A 158 7.09 -8.40 11.70
C MET A 158 5.60 -8.40 11.38
N VAL A 159 5.18 -7.53 10.47
CA VAL A 159 3.77 -7.32 10.17
C VAL A 159 3.56 -7.31 8.66
N ASN A 160 2.80 -8.30 8.18
CA ASN A 160 2.30 -8.28 6.82
C ASN A 160 1.18 -7.23 6.70
N ALA A 161 1.08 -6.57 5.54
CA ALA A 161 0.02 -5.63 5.25
C ALA A 161 -0.57 -5.90 3.87
N ILE A 162 -1.90 -6.06 3.80
CA ILE A 162 -2.64 -6.29 2.56
C ILE A 162 -3.77 -5.26 2.48
N TYR A 163 -3.87 -4.57 1.35
CA TYR A 163 -4.95 -3.63 1.08
C TYR A 163 -5.94 -4.23 0.10
N ASP A 164 -7.23 -4.10 0.41
CA ASP A 164 -8.33 -4.43 -0.48
C ASP A 164 -9.00 -3.13 -0.97
N PRO A 165 -8.87 -2.77 -2.26
CA PRO A 165 -9.47 -1.55 -2.80
C PRO A 165 -11.00 -1.58 -2.82
N SER A 166 -11.64 -2.76 -2.80
CA SER A 166 -13.10 -2.90 -2.88
C SER A 166 -13.77 -2.52 -1.56
N THR A 167 -13.16 -2.91 -0.44
CA THR A 167 -13.63 -2.60 0.92
C THR A 167 -12.91 -1.40 1.52
N LYS A 168 -11.81 -0.96 0.90
CA LYS A 168 -10.91 0.10 1.39
C LYS A 168 -10.28 -0.24 2.73
N VAL A 169 -10.10 -1.53 3.00
CA VAL A 169 -9.53 -2.04 4.24
C VAL A 169 -8.07 -2.42 4.01
N LEU A 170 -7.21 -1.93 4.89
CA LEU A 170 -5.83 -2.34 5.06
C LEU A 170 -5.78 -3.26 6.28
N THR A 171 -5.47 -4.53 6.04
CA THR A 171 -5.36 -5.57 7.07
C THR A 171 -3.90 -5.79 7.41
N PHE A 172 -3.58 -5.69 8.70
CA PHE A 172 -2.29 -6.05 9.25
C PHE A 172 -2.38 -7.43 9.89
N THR A 173 -1.41 -8.29 9.60
CA THR A 173 -1.31 -9.64 10.19
C THR A 173 0.08 -9.81 10.82
N PRO A 174 0.16 -10.10 12.13
CA PRO A 174 1.42 -10.30 12.82
C PRO A 174 2.05 -11.61 12.37
N GLN A 175 3.35 -11.60 12.08
CA GLN A 175 4.07 -12.80 11.70
C GLN A 175 4.78 -13.39 12.92
N LEU A 176 4.16 -14.38 13.55
CA LEU A 176 4.77 -15.09 14.69
C LEU A 176 5.50 -16.35 14.20
N GLY A 177 6.45 -16.15 13.28
CA GLY A 177 7.16 -17.21 12.57
C GLY A 177 8.41 -17.72 13.30
N ASP A 178 9.28 -18.40 12.55
CA ASP A 178 10.44 -19.15 13.05
C ASP A 178 11.52 -18.30 13.73
N TYR A 179 11.40 -16.97 13.70
CA TYR A 179 12.30 -16.06 14.41
C TYR A 179 11.98 -15.95 15.92
N ILE A 180 10.85 -16.49 16.38
CA ILE A 180 10.42 -16.51 17.77
C ILE A 180 10.89 -17.81 18.43
N ALA A 181 11.35 -17.72 19.69
CA ALA A 181 11.75 -18.89 20.46
C ALA A 181 10.56 -19.84 20.68
N THR A 182 10.80 -21.14 20.51
CA THR A 182 9.75 -22.17 20.59
C THR A 182 9.04 -22.16 21.95
N GLU A 183 9.74 -21.90 23.06
CA GLU A 183 9.13 -21.82 24.38
C GLU A 183 8.10 -20.67 24.54
N ASP A 184 8.24 -19.59 23.77
CA ASP A 184 7.38 -18.41 23.86
C ASP A 184 6.21 -18.44 22.85
N ALA A 185 6.25 -19.33 21.86
CA ALA A 185 5.34 -19.32 20.72
C ALA A 185 3.86 -19.41 21.11
N ASP A 186 3.49 -20.34 22.00
CA ASP A 186 2.10 -20.53 22.42
C ASP A 186 1.60 -19.35 23.26
N MET A 187 2.47 -18.82 24.12
CA MET A 187 2.22 -17.65 24.95
C MET A 187 1.93 -16.41 24.08
N LEU A 188 2.76 -16.18 23.06
CA LEU A 188 2.63 -15.05 22.14
C LEU A 188 1.40 -15.19 21.23
N LYS A 189 1.14 -16.39 20.69
CA LYS A 189 -0.07 -16.67 19.89
C LYS A 189 -1.36 -16.39 20.67
N ALA A 190 -1.38 -16.70 21.97
CA ALA A 190 -2.53 -16.40 22.84
C ALA A 190 -2.64 -14.90 23.19
N ALA A 191 -1.50 -14.20 23.28
CA ALA A 191 -1.47 -12.80 23.70
C ALA A 191 -1.72 -11.80 22.57
N ILE A 192 -1.39 -12.15 21.33
CA ILE A 192 -1.39 -11.23 20.18
C ILE A 192 -2.63 -11.47 19.34
N LYS A 193 -3.40 -10.40 19.08
CA LYS A 193 -4.52 -10.47 18.15
C LYS A 193 -4.05 -10.98 16.78
N PRO A 194 -4.81 -11.86 16.11
CA PRO A 194 -4.37 -12.44 14.83
C PRO A 194 -4.39 -11.44 13.67
N GLN A 195 -5.07 -10.30 13.82
CA GLN A 195 -5.13 -9.26 12.79
C GLN A 195 -5.60 -7.93 13.38
N LEU A 196 -5.24 -6.83 12.70
CA LEU A 196 -5.79 -5.49 12.93
C LEU A 196 -6.22 -4.88 11.60
N ASP A 197 -7.46 -4.42 11.52
CA ASP A 197 -8.03 -3.84 10.30
C ASP A 197 -8.11 -2.33 10.40
N TYR A 198 -7.75 -1.65 9.32
CA TYR A 198 -7.83 -0.21 9.18
C TYR A 198 -8.61 0.16 7.93
N VAL A 199 -9.60 1.03 8.05
CA VAL A 199 -10.40 1.48 6.91
C VAL A 199 -9.98 2.88 6.45
N TRP A 200 -9.86 3.07 5.14
CA TRP A 200 -9.61 4.39 4.56
C TRP A 200 -10.88 5.23 4.59
N ASN A 201 -10.83 6.38 5.28
CA ASN A 201 -12.00 7.26 5.44
C ASN A 201 -12.05 8.43 4.44
N GLY A 202 -11.23 8.40 3.37
CA GLY A 202 -11.08 9.51 2.42
C GLY A 202 -10.03 10.55 2.81
N LYS A 203 -9.38 10.39 3.97
CA LYS A 203 -8.29 11.27 4.45
C LYS A 203 -7.13 10.52 5.10
N SER A 204 -7.44 9.49 5.89
CA SER A 204 -6.46 8.69 6.61
C SER A 204 -7.05 7.31 6.92
N PHE A 205 -6.20 6.32 7.15
CA PHE A 205 -6.62 5.05 7.72
C PHE A 205 -7.01 5.19 9.19
N LYS A 206 -8.09 4.52 9.58
CA LYS A 206 -8.56 4.46 10.96
C LYS A 206 -8.81 3.01 11.39
N PRO A 207 -8.48 2.63 12.64
CA PRO A 207 -8.77 1.31 13.14
C PRO A 207 -10.27 0.99 13.03
N VAL A 208 -10.59 -0.19 12.51
CA VAL A 208 -11.94 -0.74 12.57
C VAL A 208 -12.17 -1.22 13.99
N LYS A 209 -13.13 -0.60 14.69
CA LYS A 209 -13.52 -1.05 16.02
C LYS A 209 -14.33 -2.34 15.87
N LYS A 210 -13.83 -3.44 16.42
CA LYS A 210 -14.55 -4.70 16.60
C LYS A 210 -15.04 -4.78 18.04
#